data_AF-A0AAD7RZR1-F1
#
_entry.id   AF-A0AAD7RZR1-F1
#
_cell.length_a   1.000
_cell.length_b   1.000
_cell.length_c   1.000
_cell.angle_alpha   90.00
_cell.angle_beta   90.00
_cell.angle_gamma   90.00
#
_symmetry.space_group_name_H-M   'P 1'
#
loop_
_entity.id
_entity.type
_entity.pdbx_description
1 polymer ?
#
loop_
_entity_poly.entity_id
_entity_poly.type
_entity_poly.pdbx_seq_one_letter_code
_entity_poly.pdbx_strand_id
1 'polypeptide(L)'
;MASKSAKKDKKREDDVTPATSDANMAALTKLLEEHKEALSMEFKSAITPLEAKLDYVQATVTDHGHRLTSLEANANQLSDQMVAMEAKCAAMEECYNKLKAKTIDLESRSRRNNIRVIGLPELIEGTRPAAFFSGLLVELLGDGVLPALRSLTAPTGP
;
A
#
# COMPACT_ATOMS: atom_id res chain seq x y z
N MET A 1 32.24 119.26 14.14
CA MET A 1 32.42 118.83 12.74
C MET A 1 32.29 117.30 12.70
N ALA A 2 31.12 116.65 12.89
CA ALA A 2 29.92 116.57 12.02
C ALA A 2 30.31 116.25 10.56
N SER A 3 30.25 114.99 10.11
CA SER A 3 29.07 114.32 9.49
C SER A 3 29.51 112.87 9.16
N LYS A 4 28.90 111.74 9.55
CA LYS A 4 27.53 111.19 9.52
C LYS A 4 26.92 111.05 8.12
N SER A 5 26.90 109.82 7.59
CA SER A 5 25.77 109.13 6.93
C SER A 5 26.27 107.90 6.16
N ALA A 6 25.54 106.83 5.94
CA ALA A 6 24.43 106.19 6.64
C ALA A 6 24.31 104.78 6.02
N LYS A 7 24.08 103.83 6.90
CA LYS A 7 23.80 102.40 6.70
C LYS A 7 22.68 102.16 5.66
N LYS A 8 22.89 101.21 4.74
CA LYS A 8 21.79 100.59 3.97
C LYS A 8 21.90 99.07 4.08
N ASP A 9 21.42 98.57 5.22
CA ASP A 9 20.95 97.19 5.34
C ASP A 9 19.83 96.99 4.33
N LYS A 10 20.07 96.14 3.33
CA LYS A 10 19.00 95.58 2.49
C LYS A 10 18.67 94.21 3.05
N LYS A 11 18.02 94.20 4.22
CA LYS A 11 17.26 93.04 4.70
C LYS A 11 16.13 92.84 3.70
N ARG A 12 16.27 91.84 2.81
CA ARG A 12 15.14 91.27 2.08
C ARG A 12 14.31 90.50 3.11
N GLU A 13 13.46 91.22 3.83
CA GLU A 13 12.22 90.62 4.31
C GLU A 13 11.31 90.57 3.08
N ASP A 14 11.36 89.44 2.38
CA ASP A 14 10.26 89.09 1.49
C ASP A 14 9.08 88.76 2.40
N ASP A 15 8.19 89.75 2.50
CA ASP A 15 6.85 89.70 3.04
C ASP A 15 6.10 88.50 2.44
N VAL A 16 6.12 87.37 3.14
CA VAL A 16 5.17 86.28 2.91
C VAL A 16 3.84 86.77 3.47
N THR A 17 3.07 87.42 2.61
CA THR A 17 1.67 87.73 2.86
C THR A 17 0.93 86.48 3.34
N PRO A 18 0.06 86.57 4.38
CA PRO A 18 -0.58 85.40 4.99
C PRO A 18 -1.40 84.58 3.99
N ALA A 19 -1.94 85.22 2.96
CA ALA A 19 -2.66 84.57 1.86
C ALA A 19 -1.81 83.60 1.02
N THR A 20 -0.49 83.83 0.90
CA THR A 20 0.41 82.95 0.13
C THR A 20 0.83 81.72 0.94
N SER A 21 0.99 81.88 2.26
CA SER A 21 1.24 80.78 3.21
C SER A 21 0.04 79.83 3.32
N ASP A 22 -1.17 80.38 3.44
CA ASP A 22 -2.41 79.60 3.56
C ASP A 22 -2.72 78.82 2.28
N ALA A 23 -2.48 79.42 1.10
CA ALA A 23 -2.61 78.73 -0.18
C ALA A 23 -1.62 77.56 -0.32
N ASN A 24 -0.36 77.73 0.14
CA ASN A 24 0.64 76.68 0.13
C ASN A 24 0.31 75.54 1.12
N MET A 25 -0.23 75.86 2.30
CA MET A 25 -0.71 74.87 3.27
C MET A 25 -1.93 74.10 2.74
N ALA A 26 -2.85 74.77 2.06
CA ALA A 26 -3.99 74.12 1.40
C ALA A 26 -3.53 73.18 0.26
N ALA A 27 -2.51 73.56 -0.51
CA ALA A 27 -1.94 72.70 -1.55
C ALA A 27 -1.22 71.47 -0.98
N LEU A 28 -0.44 71.64 0.10
CA LEU A 28 0.25 70.54 0.78
C LEU A 28 -0.72 69.54 1.41
N THR A 29 -1.78 70.03 2.05
CA THR A 29 -2.82 69.16 2.64
C THR A 29 -3.57 68.38 1.57
N LYS A 30 -3.89 69.01 0.42
CA LYS A 30 -4.48 68.31 -0.73
C LYS A 30 -3.56 67.22 -1.28
N LEU A 31 -2.28 67.53 -1.48
CA LEU A 31 -1.30 66.56 -1.98
C LEU A 31 -1.10 65.40 -1.00
N LEU A 32 -1.08 65.66 0.31
CA LEU A 32 -1.00 64.62 1.33
C LEU A 32 -2.22 63.68 1.30
N GLU A 33 -3.43 64.21 1.12
CA GLU A 33 -4.63 63.38 1.02
C GLU A 33 -4.62 62.56 -0.28
N GLU A 34 -4.22 63.15 -1.41
CA GLU A 34 -4.04 62.43 -2.69
C GLU A 34 -3.01 61.29 -2.57
N HIS A 35 -1.86 61.55 -1.94
CA HIS A 35 -0.84 60.52 -1.72
C HIS A 35 -1.34 59.43 -0.77
N LYS A 36 -2.10 59.77 0.28
CA LYS A 36 -2.71 58.81 1.21
C LYS A 36 -3.74 57.91 0.49
N GLU A 37 -4.57 58.49 -0.36
CA GLU A 37 -5.53 57.75 -1.19
C GLU A 37 -4.83 56.82 -2.18
N ALA A 38 -3.80 57.32 -2.87
CA ALA A 38 -2.99 56.53 -3.80
C ALA A 38 -2.30 55.34 -3.10
N LEU A 39 -1.67 55.57 -1.95
CA LEU A 39 -1.03 54.52 -1.16
C LEU A 39 -2.06 53.48 -0.69
N SER A 40 -3.22 53.93 -0.22
CA SER A 40 -4.30 53.02 0.20
C SER A 40 -4.82 52.18 -0.95
N MET A 41 -4.95 52.76 -2.15
CA MET A 41 -5.31 52.02 -3.36
C MET A 41 -4.25 51.00 -3.75
N GLU A 42 -2.97 51.36 -3.74
CA GLU A 42 -1.87 50.43 -4.04
C GLU A 42 -1.83 49.27 -3.03
N PHE A 43 -1.98 49.55 -1.73
CA PHE A 43 -2.03 48.50 -0.73
C PHE A 43 -3.21 47.56 -0.93
N LYS A 44 -4.42 48.07 -1.18
CA LYS A 44 -5.60 47.24 -1.47
C LYS A 44 -5.39 46.42 -2.75
N SER A 45 -4.82 47.02 -3.78
CA SER A 45 -4.48 46.37 -5.05
C SER A 45 -3.46 45.25 -4.85
N ALA A 46 -2.49 45.40 -3.94
CA ALA A 46 -1.49 44.38 -3.65
C ALA A 46 -2.00 43.28 -2.69
N ILE A 47 -2.83 43.61 -1.71
CA ILE A 47 -3.33 42.67 -0.69
C ILE A 47 -4.38 41.71 -1.26
N THR A 48 -5.32 42.22 -2.06
CA THR A 48 -6.40 41.38 -2.64
C THR A 48 -5.90 40.16 -3.44
N PRO A 49 -4.88 40.22 -4.32
CA PRO A 49 -4.35 39.04 -4.98
C PRO A 49 -3.53 38.14 -4.04
N LEU A 50 -2.96 38.68 -2.95
CA LEU A 50 -2.29 37.86 -1.93
C LEU A 50 -3.29 37.05 -1.12
N GLU A 51 -4.41 37.65 -0.73
CA GLU A 51 -5.53 36.96 -0.08
C GLU A 51 -6.05 35.83 -0.97
N ALA A 52 -6.31 36.11 -2.26
CA ALA A 52 -6.75 35.09 -3.20
C ALA A 52 -5.75 33.92 -3.37
N LYS A 53 -4.44 34.22 -3.39
CA LYS A 53 -3.40 33.18 -3.44
C LYS A 53 -3.34 32.38 -2.14
N LEU A 54 -3.54 33.02 -0.99
CA LEU A 54 -3.56 32.35 0.30
C LEU A 54 -4.75 31.41 0.40
N ASP A 55 -5.94 31.84 -0.02
CA ASP A 55 -7.14 31.00 -0.09
C ASP A 55 -6.93 29.80 -1.03
N TYR A 56 -6.30 30.04 -2.19
CA TYR A 56 -5.96 28.96 -3.13
C TYR A 56 -4.98 27.94 -2.52
N VAL A 57 -3.94 28.42 -1.84
CA VAL A 57 -2.98 27.54 -1.14
C VAL A 57 -3.67 26.78 -0.03
N GLN A 58 -4.53 27.42 0.75
CA GLN A 58 -5.29 26.79 1.80
C GLN A 58 -6.20 25.68 1.25
N ALA A 59 -6.94 25.95 0.17
CA ALA A 59 -7.75 24.95 -0.52
C ALA A 59 -6.91 23.76 -1.00
N THR A 60 -5.75 24.04 -1.62
CA THR A 60 -4.83 22.99 -2.11
C THR A 60 -4.27 22.15 -0.97
N VAL A 61 -3.90 22.77 0.16
CA VAL A 61 -3.41 22.07 1.34
C VAL A 61 -4.50 21.20 1.95
N THR A 62 -5.75 21.68 2.00
CA THR A 62 -6.86 20.85 2.49
C THR A 62 -7.16 19.66 1.57
N ASP A 63 -7.13 19.84 0.25
CA ASP A 63 -7.28 18.73 -0.71
C ASP A 63 -6.15 17.70 -0.55
N HIS A 64 -4.91 18.17 -0.46
CA HIS A 64 -3.76 17.30 -0.21
C HIS A 64 -3.89 16.56 1.12
N GLY A 65 -4.40 17.21 2.17
CA GLY A 65 -4.70 16.58 3.46
C GLY A 65 -5.70 15.43 3.31
N HIS A 66 -6.81 15.67 2.61
CA HIS A 66 -7.81 14.62 2.34
C HIS A 66 -7.23 13.45 1.53
N ARG A 67 -6.45 13.75 0.50
CA ARG A 67 -5.79 12.72 -0.33
C ARG A 67 -4.78 11.91 0.47
N LEU A 68 -4.03 12.55 1.36
CA LEU A 68 -3.05 11.88 2.22
C LEU A 68 -3.75 10.93 3.19
N THR A 69 -4.80 11.38 3.88
CA THR A 69 -5.59 10.52 4.78
C THR A 69 -6.20 9.33 4.04
N SER A 70 -6.70 9.52 2.82
CA SER A 70 -7.21 8.43 1.99
C SER A 70 -6.12 7.42 1.61
N LEU A 71 -4.92 7.92 1.27
CA LEU A 71 -3.78 7.09 0.92
C LEU A 71 -3.26 6.30 2.12
N GLU A 72 -3.19 6.90 3.30
CA GLU A 72 -2.84 6.24 4.56
C GLU A 72 -3.84 5.14 4.91
N ALA A 73 -5.15 5.41 4.80
CA ALA A 73 -6.18 4.41 5.03
C ALA A 73 -6.08 3.23 4.05
N ASN A 74 -5.83 3.51 2.77
CA ASN A 74 -5.63 2.48 1.75
C ASN A 74 -4.37 1.64 2.02
N ALA A 75 -3.27 2.29 2.39
CA ALA A 75 -2.02 1.61 2.73
C ALA A 75 -2.19 0.67 3.92
N ASN A 76 -2.89 1.10 4.98
CA ASN A 76 -3.21 0.26 6.13
C ASN A 76 -4.07 -0.94 5.72
N GLN A 77 -5.12 -0.72 4.91
CA GLN A 77 -5.96 -1.80 4.42
C GLN A 77 -5.17 -2.81 3.58
N LEU A 78 -4.27 -2.34 2.71
CA LEU A 78 -3.42 -3.21 1.90
C LEU A 78 -2.45 -4.00 2.77
N SER A 79 -1.86 -3.38 3.79
CA SER A 79 -1.01 -4.05 4.77
C SER A 79 -1.76 -5.17 5.49
N ASP A 80 -2.97 -4.90 5.96
CA ASP A 80 -3.81 -5.91 6.63
C ASP A 80 -4.18 -7.07 5.69
N GLN A 81 -4.51 -6.75 4.44
CA GLN A 81 -4.80 -7.76 3.41
C GLN A 81 -3.57 -8.62 3.08
N MET A 82 -2.38 -8.01 3.01
CA MET A 82 -1.13 -8.71 2.77
C MET A 82 -0.84 -9.72 3.89
N VAL A 83 -0.94 -9.30 5.15
CA VAL A 83 -0.76 -10.18 6.32
C VAL A 83 -1.78 -11.33 6.30
N ALA A 84 -3.05 -11.04 5.99
CA ALA A 84 -4.08 -12.06 5.90
C ALA A 84 -3.82 -13.07 4.77
N MET A 85 -3.29 -12.60 3.63
CA MET A 85 -2.92 -13.45 2.50
C MET A 85 -1.71 -14.32 2.80
N GLU A 86 -0.68 -13.77 3.44
CA GLU A 86 0.49 -14.53 3.89
C GLU A 86 0.10 -15.65 4.86
N ALA A 87 -0.79 -15.36 5.81
CA ALA A 87 -1.31 -16.36 6.74
C ALA A 87 -2.07 -17.49 6.01
N LYS A 88 -2.88 -17.15 5.00
CA LYS A 88 -3.57 -18.15 4.17
C LYS A 88 -2.60 -19.00 3.36
N CYS A 89 -1.56 -18.39 2.78
CA CYS A 89 -0.53 -19.10 2.03
C CYS A 89 0.22 -20.09 2.93
N ALA A 90 0.64 -19.66 4.13
CA ALA A 90 1.30 -20.52 5.11
C ALA A 90 0.40 -21.70 5.53
N ALA A 91 -0.89 -21.45 5.82
CA ALA A 91 -1.84 -22.50 6.16
C ALA A 91 -2.07 -23.48 5.01
N MET A 92 -2.15 -22.97 3.78
CA MET A 92 -2.30 -23.79 2.57
C MET A 92 -1.06 -24.67 2.36
N GLU A 93 0.14 -24.13 2.53
CA GLU A 93 1.39 -24.86 2.41
C GLU A 93 1.50 -25.97 3.47
N GLU A 94 1.13 -25.68 4.71
CA GLU A 94 1.09 -26.68 5.78
C GLU A 94 0.09 -27.80 5.45
N CYS A 95 -1.12 -27.45 4.99
CA CYS A 95 -2.13 -28.42 4.59
C CYS A 95 -1.65 -29.28 3.41
N TYR A 96 -1.03 -28.66 2.41
CA TYR A 96 -0.46 -29.34 1.27
C TYR A 96 0.62 -30.34 1.69
N ASN A 97 1.55 -29.92 2.55
CA ASN A 97 2.62 -30.79 3.05
C ASN A 97 2.06 -31.98 3.85
N LYS A 98 1.07 -31.74 4.72
CA LYS A 98 0.37 -32.80 5.46
C LYS A 98 -0.32 -33.79 4.52
N LEU A 99 -1.02 -33.29 3.50
CA LEU A 99 -1.71 -34.14 2.54
C LEU A 99 -0.73 -34.95 1.71
N LYS A 100 0.35 -34.32 1.23
CA LYS A 100 1.42 -34.99 0.49
C LYS A 100 2.06 -36.11 1.31
N ALA A 101 2.37 -35.86 2.59
CA ALA A 101 2.92 -36.88 3.48
C ALA A 101 1.94 -38.06 3.68
N LYS A 102 0.65 -37.78 3.88
CA LYS A 102 -0.39 -38.82 3.97
C LYS A 102 -0.49 -39.66 2.70
N THR A 103 -0.46 -39.02 1.53
CA THR A 103 -0.52 -39.73 0.25
C THR A 103 0.68 -40.66 0.09
N ILE A 104 1.89 -40.20 0.43
CA ILE A 104 3.11 -41.02 0.39
C ILE A 104 3.00 -42.21 1.34
N ASP A 105 2.51 -42.02 2.57
CA ASP A 105 2.32 -43.11 3.52
C ASP A 105 1.33 -44.15 3.00
N LEU A 106 0.16 -43.70 2.51
CA LEU A 106 -0.87 -44.60 1.98
C LEU A 106 -0.37 -45.39 0.76
N GLU A 107 0.34 -44.73 -0.16
CA GLU A 107 0.95 -45.40 -1.30
C GLU A 107 2.00 -46.42 -0.84
N SER A 108 2.84 -46.06 0.11
CA SER A 108 3.87 -46.95 0.65
C SER A 108 3.27 -48.17 1.36
N ARG A 109 2.21 -47.99 2.15
CA ARG A 109 1.47 -49.08 2.80
C ARG A 109 0.79 -49.98 1.78
N SER A 110 0.15 -49.39 0.76
CA SER A 110 -0.47 -50.14 -0.33
C SER A 110 0.57 -51.01 -1.05
N ARG A 111 1.74 -50.44 -1.39
CA ARG A 111 2.83 -51.19 -2.03
C ARG A 111 3.42 -52.28 -1.13
N ARG A 112 3.57 -52.04 0.18
CA ARG A 112 4.04 -53.06 1.14
C ARG A 112 3.10 -54.24 1.31
N ASN A 113 1.79 -54.02 1.11
CA ASN A 113 0.80 -55.10 1.16
C ASN A 113 0.78 -55.93 -0.13
N ASN A 114 1.45 -55.50 -1.19
CA ASN A 114 1.48 -56.20 -2.47
C ASN A 114 2.73 -57.08 -2.56
N ILE A 115 2.53 -58.37 -2.85
CA ILE A 115 3.60 -59.31 -3.17
C ILE A 115 3.78 -59.35 -4.69
N ARG A 116 5.02 -59.26 -5.18
CA ARG A 116 5.35 -59.42 -6.61
C ARG A 116 6.04 -60.75 -6.82
N VAL A 117 5.43 -61.61 -7.64
CA VAL A 117 6.03 -62.87 -8.10
C VAL A 117 6.59 -62.65 -9.51
N ILE A 118 7.87 -62.95 -9.73
CA ILE A 118 8.59 -62.67 -10.98
C ILE A 118 9.13 -63.99 -11.53
N GLY A 119 9.17 -64.14 -12.86
CA GLY A 119 9.72 -65.32 -13.53
C GLY A 119 8.71 -66.41 -13.84
N LEU A 120 7.42 -66.11 -13.76
CA LEU A 120 6.36 -67.02 -14.19
C LEU A 120 6.13 -66.90 -15.71
N PRO A 121 6.02 -68.02 -16.44
CA PRO A 121 5.54 -68.03 -17.82
C PRO A 121 4.14 -67.41 -17.90
N GLU A 122 3.86 -66.68 -18.99
CA GLU A 122 2.55 -66.10 -19.22
C GLU A 122 1.45 -67.18 -19.24
N LEU A 123 0.26 -66.85 -18.71
CA LEU A 123 -0.94 -67.69 -18.67
C LEU A 123 -0.88 -68.97 -17.82
N ILE A 124 0.19 -69.20 -17.05
CA ILE A 124 0.32 -70.40 -16.19
C ILE A 124 -0.79 -70.49 -15.12
N GLU A 125 -1.35 -69.36 -14.73
CA GLU A 125 -2.40 -69.20 -13.73
C GLU A 125 -3.79 -69.71 -14.20
N GLY A 126 -3.97 -69.87 -15.52
CA GLY A 126 -5.23 -70.29 -16.13
C GLY A 126 -6.41 -69.37 -15.79
N THR A 127 -7.60 -69.96 -15.59
CA THR A 127 -8.85 -69.22 -15.33
C THR A 127 -9.03 -68.82 -13.85
N ARG A 128 -8.21 -69.33 -12.93
CA ARG A 128 -8.33 -69.08 -11.48
C ARG A 128 -6.97 -68.76 -10.84
N PRO A 129 -6.45 -67.53 -11.04
CA PRO A 129 -5.17 -67.09 -10.47
C PRO A 129 -5.06 -67.28 -8.95
N ALA A 130 -6.11 -66.95 -8.20
CA ALA A 130 -6.10 -67.08 -6.75
C ALA A 130 -5.89 -68.52 -6.28
N ALA A 131 -6.51 -69.49 -6.97
CA ALA A 131 -6.36 -70.91 -6.64
C ALA A 131 -4.93 -71.39 -7.00
N PHE A 132 -4.42 -71.01 -8.16
CA PHE A 132 -3.04 -71.32 -8.57
C PHE A 132 -2.01 -70.82 -7.56
N PHE A 133 -2.04 -69.53 -7.22
CA PHE A 133 -1.08 -68.95 -6.28
C PHE A 133 -1.24 -69.50 -4.86
N SER A 134 -2.47 -69.82 -4.42
CA SER A 134 -2.66 -70.46 -3.11
C SER A 134 -2.01 -71.84 -3.04
N GLY A 135 -2.10 -72.65 -4.10
CA GLY A 135 -1.43 -73.94 -4.19
C GLY A 135 0.10 -73.79 -4.26
N LEU A 136 0.58 -72.90 -5.13
CA LEU A 136 2.01 -72.62 -5.30
C LEU A 136 2.67 -72.15 -3.99
N LEU A 137 2.02 -71.26 -3.25
CA LEU A 137 2.55 -70.77 -1.97
C LEU A 137 2.59 -71.86 -0.89
N VAL A 138 1.59 -72.75 -0.85
CA VAL A 138 1.57 -73.89 0.06
C VAL A 138 2.66 -74.89 -0.29
N GLU A 139 2.91 -75.15 -1.57
CA GLU A 139 3.99 -76.02 -2.04
C GLU A 139 5.37 -75.47 -1.68
N LEU A 140 5.60 -74.16 -1.85
CA LEU A 140 6.90 -73.54 -1.61
C LEU A 140 7.22 -73.32 -0.12
N LEU A 141 6.25 -72.86 0.68
CA LEU A 141 6.47 -72.47 2.09
C LEU A 141 6.09 -73.59 3.08
N GLY A 142 5.37 -74.60 2.62
CA GLY A 142 4.90 -75.71 3.43
C GLY A 142 3.61 -75.42 4.21
N ASP A 143 2.90 -76.49 4.52
CA ASP A 143 1.56 -76.47 5.13
C ASP A 143 1.50 -75.85 6.54
N GLY A 144 2.61 -75.86 7.28
CA GLY A 144 2.67 -75.35 8.65
C GLY A 144 2.71 -73.81 8.74
N VAL A 145 3.06 -73.12 7.63
CA VAL A 145 3.26 -71.67 7.60
C VAL A 145 2.00 -70.92 7.19
N LEU A 146 1.16 -71.51 6.33
CA LEU A 146 -0.03 -70.87 5.76
C LEU A 146 -1.31 -71.73 5.91
N PRO A 147 -1.74 -72.03 7.16
CA PRO A 147 -2.87 -72.92 7.42
C PRO A 147 -4.21 -72.45 6.82
N ALA A 148 -4.37 -71.13 6.62
CA ALA A 148 -5.59 -70.53 6.08
C ALA A 148 -5.77 -70.65 4.55
N LEU A 149 -4.71 -70.96 3.78
CA LEU A 149 -4.81 -71.06 2.31
C LEU A 149 -5.40 -72.39 1.82
N ARG A 150 -5.46 -73.41 2.69
CA ARG A 150 -6.04 -74.72 2.37
C ARG A 150 -7.54 -74.69 2.06
N SER A 151 -8.28 -73.71 2.58
CA SER A 151 -9.73 -73.61 2.31
C SER A 151 -10.05 -73.03 0.93
N LEU A 152 -9.06 -72.46 0.25
CA LEU A 152 -9.23 -71.82 -1.07
C LEU A 152 -8.98 -72.79 -2.24
N THR A 153 -8.21 -73.85 -1.99
CA THR A 153 -7.85 -74.88 -2.98
C THR A 153 -8.85 -76.04 -3.03
N ALA A 154 -9.75 -76.15 -2.04
CA ALA A 154 -10.79 -77.16 -2.06
C ALA A 154 -11.76 -76.88 -3.22
N PRO A 155 -12.01 -77.85 -4.12
CA PRO A 155 -13.13 -77.73 -5.04
C PRO A 155 -14.39 -77.60 -4.18
N THR A 156 -15.12 -76.50 -4.34
CA THR A 156 -16.54 -76.46 -4.00
C THR A 156 -17.19 -77.58 -4.80
N GLY A 157 -17.34 -78.74 -4.17
CA GLY A 157 -18.15 -79.85 -4.67
C GLY A 157 -19.63 -79.45 -4.68
N PRO A 158 -20.46 -80.25 -5.38
CA PRO A 158 -21.83 -79.88 -5.76
C PRO A 158 -22.72 -79.48 -4.59
#